data_AF-A0A845Z0D0-F1
#
_entry.id   AF-A0A845Z0D0-F1
#
_cell.length_a   1.000
_cell.length_b   1.000
_cell.length_c   1.000
_cell.angle_alpha   90.00
_cell.angle_beta   90.00
_cell.angle_gamma   90.00
#
_symmetry.space_group_name_H-M   'P 1'
#
loop_
_entity.id
_entity.type
_entity.pdbx_description
1 polymer ?
#
loop_
_entity_poly.entity_id
_entity_poly.type
_entity_poly.pdbx_seq_one_letter_code
_entity_poly.pdbx_strand_id
1 'polypeptide(L)' 'MENITIPVDPEIAKAYREAEPETQQNVLLICNLILKELFKNTSFEEIAQQIRQEAEENGLTSEILEELLQDE' A
#
# COMPACT_ATOMS: atom_id res chain seq x y z
N MET A 1 14.67 -0.79 -11.90
CA MET A 1 13.24 -0.84 -12.26
C MET A 1 13.00 -2.18 -12.91
N GLU A 2 11.90 -2.84 -12.54
CA GLU A 2 11.49 -4.10 -13.16
C GLU A 2 10.32 -3.84 -14.09
N ASN A 3 10.25 -4.59 -15.20
CA ASN A 3 9.22 -4.41 -16.21
C ASN A 3 8.22 -5.56 -16.15
N ILE A 4 6.94 -5.22 -16.09
CA ILE A 4 5.82 -6.16 -16.27
C ILE A 4 5.02 -5.75 -17.50
N THR A 5 4.40 -6.72 -18.18
CA THR A 5 3.50 -6.46 -19.31
C THR A 5 2.06 -6.57 -18.83
N ILE A 6 1.32 -5.47 -18.90
CA ILE A 6 -0.10 -5.42 -18.56
C ILE A 6 -0.89 -5.23 -19.85
N PRO A 7 -1.75 -6.18 -20.25
CA PRO A 7 -2.65 -5.97 -21.38
C PRO A 7 -3.67 -4.90 -21.03
N VAL A 8 -3.89 -3.96 -21.96
CA VAL A 8 -4.88 -2.89 -21.84
C VAL A 8 -5.75 -2.87 -23.10
N ASP A 9 -6.85 -2.14 -23.06
CA ASP A 9 -7.73 -2.01 -24.22
C ASP A 9 -6.97 -1.42 -25.42
N PRO A 10 -7.28 -1.87 -26.66
CA PRO A 10 -6.57 -1.42 -27.86
C PRO A 10 -6.55 0.10 -28.05
N GLU A 11 -7.62 0.78 -27.65
CA GLU A 11 -7.75 2.24 -27.72
C GLU A 11 -6.77 2.95 -26.78
N ILE A 12 -6.61 2.44 -25.56
CA ILE A 12 -5.63 2.94 -24.58
C ILE A 12 -4.22 2.72 -25.08
N ALA A 13 -3.93 1.52 -25.62
CA ALA A 13 -2.63 1.20 -26.16
C ALA A 13 -2.26 2.11 -27.34
N LYS A 14 -3.23 2.45 -28.19
CA LYS A 14 -3.05 3.40 -29.29
C LYS A 14 -2.80 4.81 -28.77
N ALA A 15 -3.65 5.32 -27.88
CA ALA A 15 -3.53 6.66 -27.32
C ALA A 15 -2.18 6.87 -26.60
N TYR A 16 -1.71 5.87 -25.85
CA TYR A 16 -0.42 5.94 -25.18
C TYR A 16 0.75 6.02 -26.17
N ARG A 17 0.73 5.21 -27.24
CA ARG A 17 1.79 5.22 -28.26
C ARG A 17 1.84 6.50 -29.09
N GLU A 18 0.69 7.13 -29.30
CA GLU A 18 0.57 8.37 -30.06
C GLU A 18 0.81 9.62 -29.21
N ALA A 19 0.87 9.49 -27.89
CA ALA A 19 1.10 10.60 -26.97
C ALA A 19 2.56 11.07 -26.97
N GLU A 20 2.76 12.35 -26.67
CA GLU A 20 4.09 12.94 -26.50
C GLU A 20 4.87 12.26 -25.35
N PRO A 21 6.22 12.25 -25.40
CA PRO A 21 7.05 11.57 -24.39
C PRO A 21 6.75 12.00 -22.94
N GLU A 22 6.47 13.29 -22.73
CA GLU A 22 6.09 13.81 -21.42
C GLU A 22 4.77 13.20 -20.92
N THR A 23 3.77 13.10 -21.80
CA THR A 23 2.48 12.47 -21.47
C THR A 23 2.65 10.99 -21.17
N GLN A 24 3.49 10.27 -21.94
CA GLN A 24 3.79 8.86 -21.68
C GLN A 24 4.41 8.64 -20.30
N GLN A 25 5.35 9.52 -19.89
CA GLN A 25 5.96 9.48 -18.56
C GLN A 25 4.95 9.75 -17.45
N ASN A 26 4.08 10.73 -17.64
CA ASN A 26 3.03 11.05 -16.67
C ASN A 26 2.05 9.89 -16.49
N VAL A 27 1.65 9.24 -17.59
CA VAL A 27 0.79 8.05 -17.53
C VAL A 27 1.49 6.90 -16.79
N LEU A 28 2.79 6.64 -17.06
CA LEU A 28 3.54 5.63 -16.32
C LEU A 28 3.59 5.93 -14.82
N LEU A 29 3.82 7.18 -14.44
CA LEU A 29 3.85 7.58 -13.04
C LEU A 29 2.50 7.31 -12.35
N ILE A 30 1.40 7.71 -12.99
CA ILE A 30 0.04 7.50 -12.48
C ILE A 30 -0.25 5.99 -12.35
N CYS A 31 0.09 5.18 -13.37
CA CYS A 31 -0.07 3.73 -13.32
C CYS A 31 0.69 3.13 -12.13
N ASN A 32 1.94 3.54 -11.90
CA ASN A 32 2.73 3.03 -10.78
C ASN A 32 2.11 3.39 -9.42
N LEU A 33 1.59 4.61 -9.27
CA LEU A 33 0.92 5.04 -8.03
C LEU A 33 -0.35 4.23 -7.77
N ILE A 34 -1.17 4.02 -8.80
CA ILE A 34 -2.40 3.23 -8.70
C ILE A 34 -2.08 1.77 -8.36
N LEU A 35 -1.13 1.15 -9.08
CA LEU A 35 -0.73 -0.23 -8.81
C LEU A 35 -0.20 -0.39 -7.37
N LYS A 36 0.63 0.56 -6.91
CA LYS A 36 1.15 0.55 -5.54
C LYS A 36 0.03 0.59 -4.50
N GLU A 37 -1.01 1.39 -4.72
CA GLU A 37 -2.14 1.48 -3.80
C GLU A 37 -3.05 0.25 -3.88
N LEU A 38 -3.32 -0.27 -5.08
CA LEU A 38 -4.13 -1.49 -5.26
C LEU A 38 -3.46 -2.72 -4.63
N PHE A 39 -2.13 -2.80 -4.67
CA PHE A 39 -1.36 -3.86 -4.03
C PHE A 39 -0.93 -3.52 -2.60
N LYS A 40 -1.37 -2.37 -2.07
CA LYS A 40 -1.17 -2.03 -0.66
C LYS A 40 -2.12 -2.88 0.16
N ASN A 41 -1.65 -4.06 0.54
CA ASN A 41 -2.33 -4.95 1.47
C ASN A 41 -2.23 -4.38 2.89
N THR A 42 -2.76 -3.19 3.16
CA THR A 42 -3.01 -2.77 4.55
C THR A 42 -4.16 -3.62 5.09
N SER A 43 -3.84 -4.86 5.42
CA SER A 43 -4.76 -5.76 6.08
C SER A 43 -5.04 -5.19 7.47
N PHE A 44 -6.24 -5.44 7.98
CA PHE A 44 -6.54 -5.13 9.38
C PHE A 44 -5.48 -5.71 10.32
N GLU A 45 -4.88 -6.84 9.94
CA GLU A 45 -3.83 -7.50 10.69
C GLU A 45 -2.51 -6.71 10.71
N GLU A 46 -2.11 -6.07 9.61
CA GLU A 46 -0.96 -5.15 9.59
C GLU A 46 -1.21 -3.89 10.42
N ILE A 47 -2.43 -3.34 10.36
CA ILE A 47 -2.83 -2.19 11.19
C ILE A 47 -2.82 -2.58 12.68
N ALA A 48 -3.40 -3.73 13.01
CA ALA A 48 -3.42 -4.24 14.38
C ALA A 48 -2.01 -4.58 14.87
N GLN A 49 -1.12 -5.06 13.99
CA GLN A 49 0.28 -5.30 14.33
C GLN A 49 1.03 -4.00 14.60
N GLN A 50 0.83 -2.95 13.80
CA GLN A 50 1.41 -1.63 14.04
C GLN A 50 0.95 -1.05 15.37
N ILE A 51 -0.35 -1.15 15.68
CA ILE A 51 -0.90 -0.70 16.97
C ILE A 51 -0.30 -1.48 18.15
N ARG A 52 -0.15 -2.81 18.03
CA ARG A 52 0.50 -3.63 19.06
C ARG A 52 1.96 -3.24 19.27
N GLN A 53 2.70 -3.03 18.19
CA GLN A 53 4.10 -2.62 18.28
C GLN A 53 4.25 -1.23 18.91
N GLU A 54 3.42 -0.26 18.52
CA GLU A 54 3.40 1.07 19.14
C GLU A 54 3.02 1.00 20.62
N ALA A 55 2.05 0.15 20.99
CA ALA A 55 1.69 -0.08 22.39
C ALA A 55 2.88 -0.66 23.18
N GLU A 56 3.56 -1.69 22.67
CA GLU A 56 4.75 -2.27 23.30
C GLU A 56 5.88 -1.25 23.49
N GLU A 57 6.18 -0.45 22.46
CA GLU A 57 7.19 0.61 22.52
C GLU A 57 6.87 1.69 23.57
N ASN A 58 5.59 1.94 23.82
CA ASN A 58 5.11 2.86 24.85
C ASN A 58 4.91 2.20 26.22
N GLY A 59 5.36 0.95 26.39
CA GLY A 59 5.25 0.22 27.65
C GLY A 59 3.83 -0.22 27.98
N LEU A 60 2.94 -0.30 26.99
CA LEU A 60 1.62 -0.92 27.10
C LEU A 60 1.74 -2.38 26.63
N THR A 61 2.47 -3.18 27.42
CA THR A 61 2.72 -4.60 27.10
C THR A 61 1.53 -5.47 27.47
N SER A 62 1.52 -6.70 26.93
CA SER A 62 0.49 -7.69 27.28
C SER A 62 0.45 -7.98 28.78
N GLU A 63 1.60 -7.96 29.49
CA GLU A 63 1.64 -8.13 30.95
C GLU A 63 0.96 -6.98 31.69
N ILE A 64 1.14 -5.73 31.25
CA ILE A 64 0.50 -4.56 31.88
C ILE A 64 -1.00 -4.55 31.62
N LEU A 65 -1.44 -4.98 30.43
CA LEU A 65 -2.86 -5.18 30.15
C LEU A 65 -3.45 -6.26 31.07
N GLU A 66 -2.73 -7.35 31.29
CA GLU A 66 -3.15 -8.44 32.17
C GLU A 66 -3.24 -7.98 33.64
N GLU A 67 -2.30 -7.14 34.09
CA GLU A 67 -2.32 -6.51 35.41
C GLU A 67 -3.54 -5.57 35.58
N LEU A 68 -3.83 -4.73 34.58
CA LEU A 68 -4.99 -3.84 34.59
C LEU A 68 -6.34 -4.59 34.57
N LEU A 69 -6.39 -5.73 33.89
CA LEU A 69 -7.60 -6.57 33.81
C LEU A 69 -7.80 -7.45 35.06
N GLN A 70 -6.77 -7.59 35.92
CA GLN A 70 -6.86 -8.29 37.20
C GLN A 70 -7.37 -7.40 38.35
N ASP A 71 -7.45 -6.09 38.15
CA ASP A 71 -7.95 -5.11 39.14
C ASP A 71 -9.50 -5.03 39.20
N GLU A 72 -10.22 -6.07 38.73
CA GLU A 72 -11.65 -6.29 39.00
C GLU A 72 -11.91 -7.43 40.00
#